data_AF-A0A1Q5U851-F1
#
_entry.id   AF-A0A1Q5U851-F1
#
_cell.length_a   1.000
_cell.length_b   1.000
_cell.length_c   1.000
_cell.angle_alpha   90.00
_cell.angle_beta   90.00
_cell.angle_gamma   90.00
#
_symmetry.space_group_name_H-M   'P 1'
#
loop_
_entity.id
_entity.type
_entity.pdbx_description
1 polymer ?
#
loop_
_entity_poly.entity_id
_entity_poly.type
_entity_poly.pdbx_seq_one_letter_code
_entity_poly.pdbx_strand_id
1 'polypeptide(L)'
;MKERWLHIVPMFNQVVKLLQNLHPITSNISDFVFPGRNDRKKPISENAVLLVIRRIGYDGLASSHGFRHQFSIILNEHKFNHDVIEKQLAHIIGNKTRDVYNHA
;
A
#
# COMPACT_ATOMS: atom_id res chain seq x y z
N MET A 1 16.67 0.24 3.78
CA MET A 1 16.11 -0.19 2.47
C MET A 1 16.28 -1.70 2.40
N LYS A 2 15.19 -2.45 2.60
CA LYS A 2 15.14 -3.86 2.16
C LYS A 2 15.27 -3.85 0.64
N GLU A 3 16.17 -4.67 0.10
CA GLU A 3 16.23 -5.20 -1.26
C GLU A 3 15.21 -4.57 -2.24
N ARG A 4 15.68 -3.78 -3.21
CA ARG A 4 14.88 -3.01 -4.20
C ARG A 4 14.22 -3.91 -5.25
N TRP A 5 13.39 -4.85 -4.81
CA TRP A 5 12.62 -5.69 -5.72
C TRP A 5 11.33 -4.96 -6.08
N LEU A 6 10.97 -5.00 -7.37
CA LEU A 6 9.72 -4.44 -7.84
C LEU A 6 8.57 -5.26 -7.24
N HIS A 7 7.85 -4.65 -6.29
CA HIS A 7 6.72 -5.30 -5.63
C HIS A 7 5.42 -5.00 -6.38
N ILE A 8 4.95 -5.95 -7.19
CA ILE A 8 3.72 -5.82 -7.96
C ILE A 8 2.57 -6.47 -7.17
N VAL A 9 1.51 -5.70 -6.95
CA VAL A 9 0.30 -6.16 -6.26
C VAL A 9 -0.94 -6.01 -7.16
N PRO A 10 -1.87 -6.98 -7.15
CA PRO A 10 -3.15 -6.83 -7.83
C PRO A 10 -3.94 -5.74 -7.11
N MET A 11 -4.67 -4.96 -7.90
CA MET A 11 -5.44 -3.83 -7.41
C MET A 11 -6.90 -4.02 -7.78
N PHE A 12 -7.80 -3.79 -6.83
CA PHE A 12 -9.23 -3.85 -7.11
C PHE A 12 -9.64 -2.77 -8.11
N ASN A 13 -10.57 -3.11 -9.01
CA ASN A 13 -11.08 -2.20 -10.05
C ASN A 13 -11.57 -0.86 -9.48
N GLN A 14 -12.18 -0.87 -8.28
CA GLN A 14 -12.61 0.34 -7.60
C GLN A 14 -11.45 1.29 -7.26
N VAL A 15 -10.30 0.75 -6.83
CA VAL A 15 -9.12 1.54 -6.52
C VAL A 15 -8.51 2.08 -7.81
N VAL A 16 -8.42 1.25 -8.87
CA VAL A 16 -7.95 1.69 -10.19
C VAL A 16 -8.79 2.86 -10.70
N LYS A 17 -10.13 2.77 -10.60
CA LYS A 17 -11.03 3.85 -11.01
C LYS A 17 -10.82 5.14 -10.21
N LEU A 18 -10.60 5.04 -8.90
CA LEU A 18 -10.30 6.21 -8.07
C LEU A 18 -8.98 6.88 -8.48
N LEU A 19 -7.95 6.09 -8.76
CA LEU A 19 -6.66 6.60 -9.22
C LEU A 19 -6.75 7.23 -10.62
N GLN A 20 -7.53 6.65 -11.52
CA GLN A 20 -7.78 7.21 -12.85
C GLN A 20 -8.52 8.55 -12.77
N ASN A 21 -9.49 8.68 -11.87
CA ASN A 21 -10.17 9.96 -11.63
C ASN A 21 -9.25 11.02 -11.03
N LEU A 22 -8.27 10.60 -10.22
CA LEU A 22 -7.29 11.50 -9.62
C LEU A 22 -6.21 11.96 -10.61
N HIS A 23 -5.83 11.09 -11.56
CA HIS A 23 -4.75 11.33 -12.52
C HIS A 23 -4.82 12.66 -13.28
N PRO A 24 -5.95 13.11 -13.87
CA PRO A 24 -6.01 14.40 -14.58
C PRO A 24 -5.78 15.61 -13.65
N ILE A 25 -5.95 15.45 -12.34
CA ILE A 25 -5.75 16.51 -11.34
C ILE A 25 -4.27 16.64 -10.96
N THR A 26 -3.55 15.51 -10.89
CA THR A 26 -2.18 15.47 -10.35
C THR A 26 -1.08 15.37 -11.41
N SER A 27 -1.36 14.74 -12.56
CA SER A 27 -0.37 14.47 -13.62
C SER A 27 0.30 15.72 -14.19
N ASN A 28 -0.43 16.85 -14.29
CA ASN A 28 0.13 18.10 -14.83
C ASN A 28 1.05 18.84 -13.84
N ILE A 29 1.07 18.42 -12.56
CA ILE A 29 1.74 19.17 -11.48
C ILE A 29 2.79 18.35 -10.73
N SER A 30 2.81 17.03 -10.91
CA SER A 30 3.72 16.12 -10.21
C SER A 30 3.79 14.72 -10.85
N ASP A 31 4.94 14.07 -10.69
CA ASP A 31 5.12 12.64 -11.00
C ASP A 31 4.51 11.71 -9.92
N PHE A 32 4.10 12.26 -8.78
CA PHE A 32 3.48 11.50 -7.69
C PHE A 32 1.95 11.47 -7.82
N VAL A 33 1.36 10.31 -7.50
CA VAL A 33 -0.10 10.17 -7.38
C VAL A 33 -0.68 11.12 -6.33
N PHE A 34 0.02 11.27 -5.19
CA PHE A 34 -0.36 12.16 -4.10
C PHE A 34 0.77 13.17 -3.83
N PRO A 35 0.77 14.33 -4.52
CA PRO A 35 1.82 15.34 -4.37
C PRO A 35 1.70 16.12 -3.06
N GLY A 36 2.84 16.53 -2.51
CA GLY A 36 2.94 17.40 -1.36
C GLY A 36 2.37 18.79 -1.64
N ARG A 37 1.68 19.37 -0.65
CA ARG A 37 1.06 20.70 -0.77
C ARG A 37 2.07 21.82 -1.00
N ASN A 38 3.19 21.80 -0.26
CA ASN A 38 4.20 22.86 -0.29
C ASN A 38 5.26 22.62 -1.38
N ASP A 39 5.58 21.34 -1.64
CA ASP A 39 6.55 20.93 -2.64
C ASP A 39 5.96 19.75 -3.43
N ARG A 40 5.58 20.03 -4.67
CA ARG A 40 4.96 19.06 -5.58
C ARG A 40 5.95 18.01 -6.10
N LYS A 41 7.25 18.22 -5.90
CA LYS A 41 8.30 17.23 -6.22
C LYS A 41 8.49 16.19 -5.11
N LYS A 42 7.68 16.25 -4.05
CA LYS A 42 7.69 15.28 -2.95
C LYS A 42 6.29 14.70 -2.77
N PRO A 43 6.16 13.45 -2.29
CA PRO A 43 4.86 12.90 -1.92
C PRO A 43 4.30 13.62 -0.68
N ILE A 44 3.01 13.43 -0.41
CA ILE A 44 2.42 13.79 0.88
C ILE A 44 3.15 13.10 2.04
N SER A 45 3.15 13.72 3.22
CA SER A 45 3.68 13.09 4.43
C SER A 45 2.74 11.98 4.93
N GLU A 46 3.29 11.02 5.68
CA GLU A 46 2.49 10.00 6.36
C GLU A 46 1.40 10.61 7.25
N ASN A 47 1.73 11.71 7.95
CA ASN A 47 0.78 12.45 8.78
C ASN A 47 -0.42 12.98 7.98
N ALA A 48 -0.27 13.31 6.69
CA ALA A 48 -1.39 13.74 5.87
C ALA A 48 -2.44 12.62 5.73
N VAL A 49 -2.00 11.37 5.54
CA VAL A 49 -2.90 10.20 5.49
C VAL A 49 -3.59 9.99 6.84
N LEU A 50 -2.84 10.06 7.94
CA LEU A 50 -3.41 9.94 9.28
C LEU A 50 -4.48 11.01 9.56
N LEU A 51 -4.23 12.27 9.18
CA LEU A 51 -5.20 13.35 9.35
C LEU A 51 -6.49 13.11 8.55
N VAL A 52 -6.39 12.53 7.36
CA VAL A 52 -7.59 12.14 6.58
C VAL A 52 -8.39 11.08 7.33
N ILE A 53 -7.74 10.01 7.82
CA ILE A 53 -8.38 8.93 8.59
C ILE A 53 -9.11 9.50 9.82
N ARG A 54 -8.46 10.41 10.55
CA ARG A 54 -9.08 11.10 11.69
C ARG A 54 -10.30 11.92 11.26
N ARG A 55 -10.19 12.67 10.17
CA ARG A 55 -11.26 13.55 9.66
C ARG A 55 -12.49 12.77 9.20
N ILE A 56 -12.32 11.55 8.69
CA ILE A 56 -13.43 10.69 8.29
C ILE A 56 -14.02 9.87 9.46
N GLY A 57 -13.63 10.17 10.72
CA GLY A 57 -14.25 9.62 11.92
C GLY A 57 -13.55 8.40 12.53
N TYR A 58 -12.35 8.05 12.06
CA TYR A 58 -11.60 6.89 12.55
C TYR A 58 -10.43 7.26 13.47
N ASP A 59 -10.49 8.41 14.13
CA ASP A 59 -9.44 8.79 15.08
C ASP A 59 -9.38 7.81 16.26
N GLY A 60 -8.16 7.38 16.60
CA GLY A 60 -7.92 6.32 17.59
C GLY A 60 -8.38 4.91 17.19
N LEU A 61 -9.16 4.76 16.11
CA LEU A 61 -9.70 3.48 15.65
C LEU A 61 -8.88 2.85 14.53
N ALA A 62 -8.32 3.67 13.64
CA ALA A 62 -7.53 3.20 12.51
C ALA A 62 -6.29 4.09 12.27
N SER A 63 -5.29 3.50 11.62
CA SER A 63 -4.10 4.20 11.12
C SER A 63 -3.67 3.58 9.80
N SER A 64 -2.81 4.28 9.05
CA SER A 64 -2.18 3.77 7.83
C SER A 64 -1.51 2.41 8.07
N HIS A 65 -0.78 2.27 9.19
CA HIS A 65 -0.15 1.02 9.58
C HIS A 65 -1.17 -0.04 10.01
N GLY A 66 -2.20 0.36 10.77
CA GLY A 66 -3.28 -0.51 11.22
C GLY A 66 -3.99 -1.25 10.08
N PHE A 67 -4.15 -0.60 8.91
CA PHE A 67 -4.75 -1.25 7.74
C PHE A 67 -3.94 -2.45 7.21
N ARG A 68 -2.60 -2.41 7.25
CA ARG A 68 -1.78 -3.56 6.82
C ARG A 68 -1.92 -4.74 7.79
N HIS A 69 -1.97 -4.44 9.08
CA HIS A 69 -2.18 -5.47 10.11
C HIS A 69 -3.58 -6.08 9.97
N GLN A 70 -4.60 -5.26 9.79
CA GLN A 70 -5.97 -5.70 9.60
C GLN A 70 -6.13 -6.54 8.32
N PHE A 71 -5.47 -6.15 7.23
CA PHE A 71 -5.41 -6.96 6.01
C PHE A 71 -4.88 -8.38 6.28
N SER A 72 -3.76 -8.49 7.00
CA SER A 72 -3.19 -9.80 7.34
C SER A 72 -4.13 -10.64 8.19
N ILE A 73 -4.73 -10.05 9.24
CA ILE A 73 -5.71 -10.73 10.10
C ILE A 73 -6.88 -11.27 9.27
N ILE A 74 -7.56 -10.39 8.51
CA ILE A 74 -8.75 -10.75 7.75
C ILE A 74 -8.44 -11.89 6.78
N LEU A 75 -7.34 -11.82 6.04
CA LEU A 75 -7.01 -12.88 5.08
C LEU A 75 -6.63 -14.20 5.74
N ASN A 76 -5.95 -14.17 6.89
CA ASN A 76 -5.66 -15.37 7.66
C ASN A 76 -6.93 -16.00 8.22
N GLU A 77 -7.86 -15.20 8.75
CA GLU A 77 -9.17 -15.68 9.23
C GLU A 77 -10.01 -16.32 8.12
N HIS A 78 -9.92 -15.79 6.89
CA HIS A 78 -10.54 -16.35 5.69
C HIS A 78 -9.74 -17.52 5.08
N LYS A 79 -8.68 -17.98 5.74
CA LYS A 79 -7.86 -19.15 5.34
C LYS A 79 -7.22 -19.00 3.95
N PHE A 80 -6.86 -17.78 3.55
CA PHE A 80 -6.04 -17.57 2.36
C PHE A 80 -4.66 -18.21 2.55
N ASN A 81 -3.98 -18.52 1.43
CA ASN A 81 -2.63 -19.06 1.47
C ASN A 81 -1.68 -18.03 2.13
N HIS A 82 -1.06 -18.43 3.23
CA HIS A 82 -0.13 -17.61 4.00
C HIS A 82 1.00 -17.01 3.14
N ASP A 83 1.57 -17.80 2.22
CA ASP A 83 2.64 -17.32 1.34
C ASP A 83 2.16 -16.21 0.40
N VAL A 84 0.88 -16.19 0.02
CA VAL A 84 0.28 -15.11 -0.79
C VAL A 84 0.06 -13.85 0.04
N ILE A 85 -0.36 -13.97 1.30
CA ILE A 85 -0.54 -12.84 2.22
C ILE A 85 0.80 -12.14 2.48
N GLU A 86 1.84 -12.92 2.79
CA GLU A 86 3.18 -12.40 3.04
C GLU A 86 3.79 -11.76 1.80
N LYS A 87 3.62 -12.38 0.62
CA LYS A 87 3.99 -11.76 -0.67
C LYS A 87 3.29 -10.42 -0.83
N GLN A 88 1.96 -10.32 -0.65
CA GLN A 88 1.22 -9.04 -0.76
C GLN A 88 1.76 -7.94 0.16
N LEU A 89 2.21 -8.31 1.35
CA LEU A 89 2.75 -7.38 2.34
C LEU A 89 4.21 -6.96 2.06
N ALA A 90 4.83 -7.46 0.99
CA ALA A 90 6.26 -7.30 0.69
C ALA A 90 7.16 -7.85 1.82
N HIS A 91 6.67 -8.87 2.52
CA HIS A 91 7.47 -9.56 3.52
C HIS A 91 8.38 -10.58 2.82
N ILE A 92 9.66 -10.56 3.17
CA ILE A 92 10.61 -11.57 2.72
C ILE A 92 10.30 -12.85 3.50
N ILE A 93 9.76 -13.86 2.83
CA ILE A 93 9.47 -15.15 3.44
C ILE A 93 10.79 -15.92 3.55
N GLY A 94 11.39 -15.90 4.73
CA GLY A 94 12.65 -16.59 4.98
C GLY A 94 12.49 -18.11 5.03
N ASN A 95 12.92 -18.78 3.96
CA ASN A 95 13.94 -19.81 4.10
C ASN A 95 14.84 -19.72 2.87
N LYS A 96 16.17 -19.65 3.04
CA LYS A 96 17.17 -19.42 1.96
C LYS A 96 17.05 -20.36 0.76
N THR A 97 16.30 -21.46 0.89
CA THR A 97 16.03 -22.46 -0.16
C THR A 97 14.79 -22.16 -1.02
N ARG A 98 13.86 -21.30 -0.58
CA ARG A 98 12.60 -20.98 -1.29
C ARG A 98 12.73 -19.84 -2.30
N ASP A 99 13.73 -18.95 -2.13
CA ASP A 99 13.98 -17.84 -3.07
C ASP A 99 14.41 -18.32 -4.47
N VAL A 100 14.91 -19.55 -4.59
CA VAL A 100 15.28 -20.15 -5.88
C VAL A 100 14.05 -20.45 -6.76
N TYR A 101 12.87 -20.67 -6.16
CA TYR A 101 11.66 -21.09 -6.89
C TYR A 101 10.67 -19.96 -7.16
N ASN A 102 10.86 -18.77 -6.58
CA ASN A 102 9.99 -17.61 -6.80
C ASN A 102 10.53 -16.70 -7.92
N HIS A 103 10.78 -17.27 -9.11
CA HIS A 103 11.20 -16.57 -10.33
C HIS A 103 10.08 -16.45 -11.39
N ALA A 104 8.83 -16.32 -10.95
CA ALA A 104 7.67 -16.13 -11.84
C ALA A 104 7.04 -14.75 -11.62
#